data_AF-A0A397J4R0-F1
#
_entry.id   AF-A0A397J4R0-F1
#
_cell.length_a   1.000
_cell.length_b   1.000
_cell.length_c   1.000
_cell.angle_alpha   90.00
_cell.angle_beta   90.00
_cell.angle_gamma   90.00
#
_symmetry.space_group_name_H-M   'P 1'
#
loop_
_entity.id
_entity.type
_entity.pdbx_description
1 polymer ?
#
loop_
_entity_poly.entity_id
_entity_poly.type
_entity_poly.pdbx_seq_one_letter_code
_entity_poly.pdbx_strand_id
1 'polypeptide(L)'
;MQKSLPQPSIIINSFQSRSLFRRLWRAGNASVLYSRPAVKYVHKRIREGFEEYRNETNEKILKELYERVENTIKFMEIASRRGGFEHRVIYTLCQMTYIEDKYRRRPPYANKRLKPEVYLFYRNAYDEYYRTLKLMNDSLRTCLR
;
A
#
# COMPACT_ATOMS: atom_id res chain seq x y z
N MET A 1 -30.67 20.97 20.23
CA MET A 1 -29.79 19.78 20.28
C MET A 1 -30.23 18.80 19.19
N GLN A 2 -29.59 18.81 18.03
CA GLN A 2 -29.84 17.81 16.98
C GLN A 2 -29.20 16.49 17.42
N LYS A 3 -30.02 15.47 17.70
CA LYS A 3 -29.54 14.10 17.90
C LYS A 3 -29.02 13.60 16.55
N SER A 4 -27.70 13.41 16.46
CA SER A 4 -27.08 12.72 15.32
C SER A 4 -27.63 11.31 15.25
N LEU A 5 -28.22 10.95 14.10
CA LEU A 5 -28.65 9.59 13.81
C LEU A 5 -27.46 8.62 13.99
N PRO A 6 -27.66 7.45 14.62
CA PRO A 6 -26.61 6.46 14.72
C PRO A 6 -26.23 6.01 13.31
N GLN A 7 -24.97 6.25 12.95
CA GLN A 7 -24.39 5.76 11.70
C GLN A 7 -24.58 4.24 11.66
N PRO A 8 -25.07 3.66 10.55
CA PRO A 8 -25.25 2.22 10.46
C PRO A 8 -23.92 1.52 10.72
N SER A 9 -23.91 0.57 11.65
CA SER A 9 -22.76 -0.29 11.91
C SER A 9 -22.44 -1.06 10.63
N ILE A 10 -21.37 -0.67 9.93
CA ILE A 10 -20.90 -1.35 8.73
C ILE A 10 -20.29 -2.67 9.18
N ILE A 11 -21.11 -3.73 9.23
CA ILE A 11 -20.61 -5.09 9.39
C ILE A 11 -19.93 -5.47 8.08
N ILE A 12 -18.59 -5.51 8.08
CA ILE A 12 -17.82 -5.88 6.90
C ILE A 12 -17.94 -7.37 6.66
N ASN A 13 -18.82 -7.73 5.73
CA ASN A 13 -18.97 -9.11 5.31
C ASN A 13 -18.02 -9.46 4.15
N SER A 14 -17.94 -10.74 3.83
CA SER A 14 -17.08 -11.27 2.76
C SER A 14 -17.39 -10.67 1.39
N PHE A 15 -18.65 -10.31 1.12
CA PHE A 15 -19.06 -9.67 -0.12
C PHE A 15 -18.49 -8.25 -0.24
N GLN A 16 -18.60 -7.44 0.82
CA GLN A 16 -18.05 -6.09 0.87
C GLN A 16 -16.53 -6.10 0.69
N SER A 17 -15.82 -7.02 1.38
CA SER A 17 -14.37 -7.19 1.23
C SER A 17 -13.96 -7.50 -0.22
N ARG A 18 -14.66 -8.44 -0.89
CA ARG A 18 -14.41 -8.76 -2.32
C ARG A 18 -14.71 -7.58 -3.25
N SER A 19 -15.77 -6.83 -2.96
CA SER A 19 -16.12 -5.64 -3.74
C SER A 19 -15.04 -4.56 -3.63
N LEU A 20 -14.58 -4.32 -2.40
CA LEU A 20 -13.52 -3.38 -2.07
C LEU A 20 -12.20 -3.76 -2.75
N PHE A 21 -11.81 -5.03 -2.68
CA PHE A 21 -10.64 -5.57 -3.39
C PHE A 21 -10.69 -5.26 -4.89
N ARG A 22 -11.82 -5.53 -5.56
CA ARG A 22 -11.97 -5.27 -7.00
C ARG A 22 -11.89 -3.78 -7.35
N ARG A 23 -12.47 -2.92 -6.52
CA ARG A 23 -12.41 -1.46 -6.71
C ARG A 23 -10.97 -0.96 -6.57
N LEU A 24 -10.28 -1.36 -5.50
CA LEU A 24 -8.87 -1.04 -5.30
C LEU A 24 -7.98 -1.58 -6.42
N TRP A 25 -8.25 -2.79 -6.90
CA TRP A 25 -7.52 -3.39 -8.03
C TRP A 25 -7.65 -2.56 -9.31
N ARG A 26 -8.86 -2.11 -9.63
CA ARG A 26 -9.13 -1.26 -10.81
C ARG A 26 -8.49 0.11 -10.67
N ALA A 27 -8.65 0.75 -9.51
CA ALA A 27 -8.02 2.04 -9.22
C ALA A 27 -6.48 1.92 -9.29
N GLY A 28 -5.93 0.83 -8.77
CA GLY A 28 -4.51 0.52 -8.85
C GLY A 28 -3.98 0.45 -10.28
N ASN A 29 -4.69 -0.25 -11.18
CA ASN A 29 -4.34 -0.28 -12.61
C ASN A 29 -4.30 1.11 -13.23
N ALA A 30 -5.37 1.88 -13.01
CA ALA A 30 -5.52 3.22 -13.57
C ALA A 30 -4.48 4.19 -13.02
N SER A 31 -4.12 4.07 -11.74
CA SER A 31 -3.18 4.96 -11.05
C SER A 31 -1.78 4.95 -11.63
N VAL A 32 -1.36 3.83 -12.25
CA VAL A 32 -0.07 3.69 -12.95
C VAL A 32 -0.25 3.72 -14.47
N LEU A 33 -1.39 4.21 -14.96
CA LEU A 33 -1.70 4.32 -16.39
C LEU A 33 -1.51 3.00 -17.14
N TYR A 34 -1.82 1.87 -16.48
CA TYR A 34 -1.63 0.53 -17.02
C TYR A 34 -0.17 0.20 -17.43
N SER A 35 0.80 0.97 -16.94
CA SER A 35 2.22 0.81 -17.27
C SER A 35 2.79 -0.51 -16.76
N ARG A 36 3.51 -1.24 -17.61
CA ARG A 36 4.26 -2.45 -17.25
C ARG A 36 5.74 -2.06 -17.03
N PRO A 37 6.39 -2.52 -15.94
CA PRO A 37 5.93 -3.54 -15.00
C PRO A 37 5.17 -3.00 -13.78
N ALA A 38 4.92 -1.69 -13.66
CA ALA A 38 4.33 -1.07 -12.47
C ALA A 38 3.01 -1.72 -12.01
N VAL A 39 2.09 -2.03 -12.94
CA VAL A 39 0.82 -2.73 -12.66
C VAL A 39 1.04 -4.02 -11.85
N LYS A 40 2.08 -4.79 -12.18
CA LYS A 40 2.38 -6.04 -11.48
C LYS A 40 2.72 -5.79 -10.00
N TYR A 41 3.45 -4.72 -9.71
CA TYR A 41 3.85 -4.38 -8.34
C TYR A 41 2.68 -3.83 -7.53
N VAL A 42 1.81 -3.02 -8.15
CA VAL A 42 0.54 -2.61 -7.52
C VAL A 42 -0.30 -3.82 -7.13
N HIS A 43 -0.49 -4.78 -8.04
CA HIS A 43 -1.24 -6.01 -7.76
C HIS A 43 -0.64 -6.88 -6.68
N LYS A 44 0.68 -6.90 -6.60
CA LYS A 44 1.40 -7.62 -5.55
C LYS A 44 1.10 -7.00 -4.19
N ARG A 45 1.30 -5.68 -4.05
CA ARG A 45 1.06 -4.95 -2.80
C ARG A 45 -0.40 -4.99 -2.35
N ILE A 46 -1.36 -4.89 -3.28
CA ILE A 46 -2.78 -5.06 -2.97
C ILE A 46 -3.06 -6.45 -2.40
N ARG A 47 -2.52 -7.51 -3.01
CA ARG A 47 -2.70 -8.88 -2.51
C ARG A 47 -2.08 -9.07 -1.13
N GLU A 48 -0.85 -8.61 -0.94
CA GLU A 48 -0.15 -8.69 0.35
C GLU A 48 -0.93 -7.96 1.45
N GLY A 49 -1.50 -6.79 1.14
CA GLY A 49 -2.35 -6.05 2.09
C GLY A 49 -3.61 -6.80 2.51
N PHE A 50 -4.30 -7.44 1.57
CA PHE A 50 -5.50 -8.23 1.91
C PHE A 50 -5.16 -9.55 2.60
N GLU A 51 -4.02 -10.18 2.28
CA GLU A 51 -3.60 -11.43 2.93
C GLU A 51 -3.20 -11.19 4.39
N GLU A 52 -2.54 -10.07 4.69
CA GLU A 52 -2.14 -9.73 6.06
C GLU A 52 -3.32 -9.67 7.05
N TYR A 53 -4.46 -9.13 6.62
CA TYR A 53 -5.66 -8.98 7.46
C TYR A 53 -6.72 -10.06 7.19
N ARG A 54 -6.37 -11.14 6.49
CA ARG A 54 -7.32 -12.18 6.09
C ARG A 54 -8.05 -12.82 7.26
N ASN A 55 -7.36 -12.97 8.39
CA ASN A 55 -7.86 -13.62 9.60
C ASN A 55 -8.26 -12.61 10.69
N GLU A 56 -8.26 -11.31 10.38
CA GLU A 56 -8.65 -10.28 11.34
C GLU A 56 -10.15 -10.36 11.61
N THR A 57 -10.53 -10.36 12.88
CA THR A 57 -11.93 -10.47 13.33
C THR A 57 -12.36 -9.27 14.15
N ASN A 58 -11.43 -8.40 14.57
CA ASN A 58 -11.74 -7.22 15.34
C ASN A 58 -12.47 -6.18 14.48
N GLU A 59 -13.76 -5.97 14.77
CA GLU A 59 -14.64 -5.06 14.02
C GLU A 59 -14.08 -3.62 13.96
N LYS A 60 -13.46 -3.14 15.05
CA LYS A 60 -12.88 -1.79 15.09
C LYS A 60 -11.74 -1.64 14.09
N ILE A 61 -10.86 -2.64 14.02
CA ILE A 61 -9.72 -2.66 13.10
C ILE A 61 -10.24 -2.77 11.66
N LEU A 62 -11.18 -3.69 11.41
CA LEU A 62 -11.78 -3.86 10.08
C LEU A 62 -12.47 -2.59 9.58
N LYS A 63 -13.20 -1.89 10.44
CA LYS A 63 -13.82 -0.60 10.10
C LYS A 63 -12.79 0.46 9.75
N GLU A 64 -11.71 0.57 10.53
CA GLU A 64 -10.62 1.50 10.24
C GLU A 64 -9.97 1.17 8.89
N LEU A 65 -9.67 -0.10 8.63
CA LEU A 65 -9.08 -0.56 7.38
C LEU A 65 -9.98 -0.24 6.19
N TYR A 66 -11.29 -0.41 6.33
CA TYR A 66 -12.24 -0.06 5.28
C TYR A 66 -12.17 1.43 4.92
N GLU A 67 -12.21 2.32 5.92
CA GLU A 67 -12.05 3.76 5.70
C GLU A 67 -10.72 4.06 5.00
N ARG A 68 -9.62 3.42 5.42
CA ARG A 68 -8.30 3.62 4.81
C ARG A 68 -8.23 3.13 3.37
N VAL A 69 -8.86 2.01 3.04
CA VAL A 69 -8.91 1.50 1.67
C VAL A 69 -9.75 2.42 0.78
N GLU A 70 -10.88 2.95 1.26
CA GLU A 70 -11.68 3.93 0.52
C GLU A 70 -10.88 5.21 0.21
N ASN A 71 -10.14 5.73 1.18
CA ASN A 71 -9.23 6.86 0.97
C ASN A 71 -8.14 6.53 -0.04
N THR A 72 -7.60 5.30 0.01
CA THR A 72 -6.58 4.83 -0.92
C THR A 72 -7.12 4.71 -2.35
N ILE A 73 -8.37 4.25 -2.52
CA ILE A 73 -9.04 4.23 -3.82
C ILE A 73 -9.13 5.64 -4.38
N LYS A 74 -9.60 6.61 -3.59
CA LYS A 74 -9.68 8.02 -4.01
C LYS A 74 -8.30 8.58 -4.40
N PHE A 75 -7.27 8.29 -3.62
CA PHE A 75 -5.89 8.69 -3.91
C PHE A 75 -5.42 8.12 -5.26
N MET A 76 -5.66 6.83 -5.51
CA MET A 76 -5.33 6.16 -6.78
C MET A 76 -6.14 6.71 -7.96
N GLU A 77 -7.40 7.06 -7.76
CA GLU A 77 -8.23 7.71 -8.78
C GLU A 77 -7.70 9.09 -9.14
N ILE A 78 -7.27 9.89 -8.15
CA ILE A 78 -6.63 11.19 -8.39
C ILE A 78 -5.33 11.01 -9.19
N ALA A 79 -4.50 10.04 -8.81
CA ALA A 79 -3.27 9.68 -9.52
C ALA A 79 -3.51 9.29 -10.99
N SER A 80 -4.64 8.67 -11.30
CA SER A 80 -4.98 8.29 -12.68
C SER A 80 -5.38 9.50 -13.55
N ARG A 81 -5.98 10.53 -12.95
CA ARG A 81 -6.50 11.71 -13.65
C ARG A 81 -5.44 12.79 -13.85
N ARG A 82 -4.59 12.97 -12.84
CA ARG A 82 -3.54 13.97 -12.82
C ARG A 82 -2.24 13.17 -12.75
N GLY A 83 -1.39 13.24 -13.78
CA GLY A 83 0.00 12.77 -13.73
C GLY A 83 0.88 13.59 -12.76
N GLY A 84 0.30 14.01 -11.64
CA GLY A 84 0.86 14.89 -10.62
C GLY A 84 1.51 14.09 -9.49
N PHE A 85 1.40 14.62 -8.28
CA PHE A 85 2.12 14.11 -7.13
C PHE A 85 1.70 12.68 -6.76
N GLU A 86 0.41 12.38 -6.74
CA GLU A 86 -0.14 11.08 -6.36
C GLU A 86 0.35 9.98 -7.31
N HIS A 87 0.39 10.28 -8.62
CA HIS A 87 0.97 9.38 -9.61
C HIS A 87 2.44 9.09 -9.34
N ARG A 88 3.25 10.14 -9.08
CA ARG A 88 4.66 9.98 -8.75
C ARG A 88 4.87 9.14 -7.50
N VAL A 89 4.09 9.38 -6.45
CA VAL A 89 4.13 8.58 -5.21
C VAL A 89 3.91 7.10 -5.53
N ILE A 90 2.81 6.76 -6.20
CA ILE A 90 2.49 5.35 -6.51
C ILE A 90 3.57 4.72 -7.39
N TYR A 91 4.09 5.47 -8.37
CA TYR A 91 5.14 4.99 -9.25
C TYR A 91 6.45 4.74 -8.49
N THR A 92 6.83 5.62 -7.56
CA THR A 92 7.98 5.43 -6.67
C THR A 92 7.80 4.20 -5.79
N LEU A 93 6.62 3.95 -5.21
CA LEU A 93 6.35 2.72 -4.45
C LEU A 93 6.54 1.47 -5.31
N CYS A 94 6.11 1.51 -6.57
CA CYS A 94 6.32 0.41 -7.52
C CYS A 94 7.81 0.18 -7.80
N GLN A 95 8.58 1.25 -8.01
CA GLN A 95 10.03 1.17 -8.22
C GLN A 95 10.75 0.61 -6.98
N MET A 96 10.39 1.07 -5.78
CA MET A 96 10.97 0.58 -4.54
C MET A 96 10.68 -0.92 -4.35
N THR A 97 9.45 -1.35 -4.63
CA THR A 97 9.09 -2.77 -4.60
C THR A 97 9.91 -3.60 -5.59
N TYR A 98 10.15 -3.07 -6.79
CA TYR A 98 11.01 -3.73 -7.77
C TYR A 98 12.45 -3.89 -7.26
N ILE A 99 13.03 -2.82 -6.71
CA ILE A 99 14.40 -2.81 -6.19
C ILE A 99 14.52 -3.78 -5.02
N GLU A 100 13.57 -3.76 -4.08
CA GLU A 100 13.52 -4.69 -2.96
C GLU A 100 13.43 -6.15 -3.41
N ASP A 101 12.57 -6.47 -4.37
CA ASP A 101 12.45 -7.82 -4.92
C ASP A 101 13.74 -8.29 -5.58
N LYS A 102 14.41 -7.38 -6.30
CA LYS A 102 15.69 -7.65 -6.93
C LYS A 102 16.75 -7.94 -5.87
N TYR A 103 16.82 -7.13 -4.80
CA TYR A 103 17.81 -7.29 -3.74
C TYR A 103 17.49 -8.47 -2.82
N ARG A 104 16.23 -8.84 -2.63
CA ARG A 104 15.84 -10.06 -1.92
C ARG A 104 16.34 -11.31 -2.64
N ARG A 105 16.24 -11.33 -3.97
CA ARG A 105 16.71 -12.46 -4.79
C ARG A 105 18.23 -12.50 -4.93
N ARG A 106 18.85 -11.33 -5.11
CA ARG A 106 20.29 -11.18 -5.28
C ARG A 106 20.76 -9.98 -4.45
N PRO A 107 21.04 -10.19 -3.16
CA PRO A 107 21.49 -9.10 -2.31
C PRO A 107 22.80 -8.49 -2.85
N PRO A 108 22.97 -7.16 -2.82
CA PRO A 108 24.18 -6.52 -3.31
C PRO A 108 25.44 -6.92 -2.52
N TYR A 109 25.23 -7.48 -1.32
CA TYR A 109 26.23 -8.01 -0.40
C TYR A 109 26.44 -9.53 -0.47
N ALA A 110 25.65 -10.25 -1.27
CA ALA A 110 25.80 -11.70 -1.38
C ALA A 110 27.20 -12.05 -1.88
N ASN A 111 27.85 -13.00 -1.21
CA ASN A 111 29.20 -13.49 -1.52
C ASN A 111 30.32 -12.42 -1.50
N LYS A 112 30.10 -11.28 -0.83
CA LYS A 112 31.12 -10.24 -0.65
C LYS A 112 31.58 -10.18 0.80
N ARG A 113 32.90 -10.06 1.01
CA ARG A 113 33.49 -9.74 2.31
C ARG A 113 33.36 -8.23 2.55
N LEU A 114 32.22 -7.83 3.09
CA LEU A 114 31.94 -6.43 3.43
C LEU A 114 32.35 -6.12 4.86
N LYS A 115 32.74 -4.87 5.10
CA LYS A 115 32.92 -4.35 6.47
C LYS A 115 31.56 -4.37 7.20
N PRO A 116 31.53 -4.63 8.53
CA PRO A 116 30.29 -4.65 9.30
C PRO A 116 29.43 -3.39 9.15
N GLU A 117 30.06 -2.21 9.09
CA GLU A 117 29.41 -0.90 8.91
C GLU A 117 28.61 -0.84 7.59
N VAL A 118 29.22 -1.32 6.50
CA VAL A 118 28.60 -1.32 5.17
C VAL A 118 27.45 -2.32 5.11
N TYR A 119 27.59 -3.47 5.77
CA TYR A 119 26.50 -4.43 5.89
C TYR A 119 25.30 -3.83 6.65
N LEU A 120 25.55 -3.14 7.77
CA LEU A 120 24.51 -2.47 8.54
C LEU A 120 23.80 -1.38 7.72
N PHE A 121 24.55 -0.61 6.94
CA PHE A 121 23.97 0.39 6.02
C PHE A 121 22.99 -0.25 5.02
N TYR A 122 23.37 -1.35 4.37
CA TYR A 122 22.47 -2.05 3.44
C TYR A 122 21.25 -2.66 4.12
N ARG A 123 21.41 -3.14 5.37
CA ARG A 123 20.31 -3.69 6.16
C ARG A 123 19.25 -2.62 6.46
N ASN A 124 19.69 -1.41 6.81
CA ASN A 124 18.82 -0.33 7.27
C ASN A 124 18.37 0.60 6.14
N ALA A 125 18.79 0.33 4.88
CA ALA A 125 18.56 1.22 3.74
C ALA A 125 17.08 1.52 3.46
N TYR A 126 16.17 0.65 3.89
CA TYR A 126 14.73 0.81 3.68
C TYR A 126 13.98 1.35 4.91
N ASP A 127 14.63 1.48 6.07
CA ASP A 127 13.95 1.85 7.32
C ASP A 127 13.31 3.23 7.23
N GLU A 128 14.05 4.22 6.72
CA GLU A 128 13.53 5.59 6.52
C GLU A 128 12.43 5.65 5.45
N TYR A 129 12.53 4.81 4.42
CA TYR A 129 11.48 4.68 3.42
C TYR A 129 10.17 4.17 4.04
N TYR A 130 10.24 3.07 4.81
CA TYR A 130 9.07 2.51 5.48
C TYR A 130 8.50 3.45 6.56
N ARG A 131 9.38 4.17 7.28
CA ARG A 131 8.97 5.19 8.25
C ARG A 131 8.20 6.31 7.57
N THR A 132 8.70 6.83 6.45
CA THR A 132 8.05 7.89 5.67
C THR A 132 6.71 7.41 5.11
N LEU A 133 6.66 6.20 4.56
CA LEU A 133 5.43 5.60 4.05
C LEU A 133 4.38 5.45 5.16
N LYS A 134 4.79 5.01 6.35
CA LYS A 134 3.92 4.92 7.53
C LYS A 134 3.35 6.29 7.92
N LEU A 135 4.21 7.32 8.05
CA LEU A 135 3.78 8.67 8.39
C LEU A 135 2.80 9.25 7.35
N MET A 136 3.05 9.01 6.07
CA MET A 136 2.14 9.41 4.99
C MET A 136 0.79 8.70 5.10
N ASN A 137 0.80 7.39 5.31
CA ASN A 137 -0.41 6.59 5.48
C ASN A 137 -1.24 7.01 6.69
N ASP A 138 -0.57 7.40 7.78
CA ASP A 138 -1.24 7.85 9.00
C ASP A 138 -1.82 9.26 8.81
N SER A 139 -1.06 10.15 8.15
CA SER A 139 -1.49 11.54 7.87
C SER A 139 -2.67 11.60 6.89
N LEU A 140 -2.63 10.80 5.82
CA LEU A 140 -3.67 10.75 4.79
C LEU A 140 -4.78 9.73 5.09
N ARG A 141 -4.64 8.97 6.18
CA ARG A 141 -5.47 7.80 6.50
C ARG A 141 -5.63 6.88 5.29
N THR A 142 -4.53 6.54 4.64
CA THR A 142 -4.45 5.58 3.52
C THR A 142 -3.74 4.29 3.96
N CYS A 143 -3.71 3.31 3.06
CA CYS A 143 -3.04 2.02 3.26
C CYS A 143 -2.11 1.67 2.09
N LEU A 144 -1.37 2.67 1.59
CA LEU A 144 -0.36 2.47 0.54
C LEU A 144 0.78 1.58 1.08
N ARG A 145 1.35 0.74 0.21
CA ARG A 145 2.33 -0.29 0.60
C ARG A 145 3.43 -0.42 -0.44
#